data_AF-A0A0C3QGF7-F1
#
_entry.id   AF-A0A0C3QGF7-F1
#
_cell.length_a   1.000
_cell.length_b   1.000
_cell.length_c   1.000
_cell.angle_alpha   90.00
_cell.angle_beta   90.00
_cell.angle_gamma   90.00
#
_symmetry.space_group_name_H-M   'P 1'
#
loop_
_entity.id
_entity.type
_entity.pdbx_description
1 polymer ?
#
loop_
_entity_poly.entity_id
_entity_poly.type
_entity_poly.pdbx_seq_one_letter_code
_entity_poly.pdbx_strand_id
1 'polypeptide(L)'
;MKFNVTIASPSPLISSGSLIFNGTMIWLYTALGTEQVGYFVYLDSLTFVSIHFPQFDLLYDSLPLDPNKEHTATVQPIRLLESVIVEMDLGDEVDIMMSMDDGQLFEQDGFVAMGTWNTDSCLRAGRAAGMCHVSEGSGSIISYTFEGDAITLWGIVENSNSLYQVSVDGVQPVLYTPSNITTPPPIIVLAHYSNLGPGSHTIRLTSLPKDGKSRIEVDYAQVYTKSSIAGSVEIASSNIITDYSRTQHSIKHGLPSRHAFL
;
A
#
# COMPACT_ATOMS: atom_id res chain seq x y z
N MET A 1 -4.69 -10.29 5.80
CA MET A 1 -5.00 -10.43 4.37
C MET A 1 -3.74 -10.07 3.62
N LYS A 2 -3.40 -10.82 2.57
CA LYS A 2 -2.20 -10.57 1.77
C LYS A 2 -2.54 -9.71 0.56
N PHE A 3 -1.78 -8.64 0.35
CA PHE A 3 -1.95 -7.74 -0.79
C PHE A 3 -0.68 -7.75 -1.63
N ASN A 4 -0.86 -7.84 -2.95
CA ASN A 4 0.25 -7.73 -3.89
C ASN A 4 0.27 -6.35 -4.50
N VAL A 5 1.41 -5.67 -4.42
CA VAL A 5 1.68 -4.43 -5.16
C VAL A 5 2.63 -4.76 -6.28
N THR A 6 2.13 -4.65 -7.52
CA THR A 6 2.95 -4.81 -8.73
C THR A 6 3.49 -3.44 -9.13
N ILE A 7 4.81 -3.29 -9.06
CA ILE A 7 5.54 -2.11 -9.52
C ILE A 7 6.23 -2.51 -10.82
N ALA A 8 5.86 -1.89 -11.94
CA ALA A 8 6.42 -2.23 -13.24
C ALA A 8 7.08 -1.02 -13.90
N SER A 9 8.08 -1.28 -14.73
CA SER A 9 8.62 -0.34 -15.71
C SER A 9 7.45 0.23 -16.54
N PRO A 10 7.44 1.54 -16.81
CA PRO A 10 8.52 2.50 -16.61
C PRO A 10 8.49 3.25 -15.26
N SER A 11 7.90 2.68 -14.20
CA SER A 11 7.87 3.32 -12.88
C SER A 11 9.28 3.73 -12.44
N PRO A 12 9.46 4.95 -11.91
CA PRO A 12 10.77 5.40 -11.44
C PRO A 12 11.25 4.66 -10.20
N LEU A 13 10.37 3.91 -9.51
CA LEU A 13 10.77 2.98 -8.46
C LEU A 13 11.61 1.83 -9.04
N ILE A 14 11.31 1.38 -10.26
CA ILE A 14 12.09 0.36 -10.97
C ILE A 14 13.36 0.96 -11.58
N SER A 15 13.26 2.13 -12.23
CA SER A 15 14.42 2.77 -12.89
C SER A 15 15.48 3.30 -11.90
N SER A 16 15.16 3.38 -10.60
CA SER A 16 16.14 3.66 -9.54
C SER A 16 17.08 2.48 -9.26
N GLY A 17 16.62 1.26 -9.55
CA GLY A 17 17.36 0.00 -9.37
C GLY A 17 17.46 -0.47 -7.93
N SER A 18 16.86 0.28 -7.00
CA SER A 18 16.78 -0.07 -5.59
C SER A 18 15.34 0.15 -5.12
N LEU A 19 14.67 -0.91 -4.73
CA LEU A 19 13.35 -0.85 -4.12
C LEU A 19 13.49 -1.00 -2.61
N ILE A 20 12.99 -0.02 -1.88
CA ILE A 20 12.76 -0.12 -0.44
C ILE A 20 11.29 -0.52 -0.25
N PHE A 21 11.04 -1.55 0.54
CA PHE A 21 9.69 -2.07 0.76
C PHE A 21 9.57 -2.72 2.14
N ASN A 22 8.37 -2.74 2.69
CA ASN A 22 8.01 -3.66 3.76
C ASN A 22 7.06 -4.70 3.19
N GLY A 23 7.31 -5.97 3.47
CA GLY A 23 6.55 -7.06 2.88
C GLY A 23 7.08 -8.40 3.34
N THR A 24 6.27 -9.43 3.18
CA THR A 24 6.61 -10.82 3.54
C THR A 24 7.18 -11.59 2.36
N MET A 25 7.02 -11.07 1.14
CA MET A 25 7.43 -11.72 -0.10
C MET A 25 7.84 -10.69 -1.14
N ILE A 26 8.81 -11.06 -1.98
CA ILE A 26 9.17 -10.31 -3.17
C ILE A 26 9.42 -11.26 -4.35
N TRP A 27 8.96 -10.86 -5.53
CA TRP A 27 9.31 -11.47 -6.81
C TRP A 27 9.84 -10.40 -7.76
N LEU A 28 11.01 -10.64 -8.33
CA LEU A 28 11.69 -9.77 -9.29
C LEU A 28 11.59 -10.40 -10.68
N TYR A 29 11.08 -9.67 -11.66
CA TYR A 29 10.88 -10.16 -13.02
C TYR A 29 11.66 -9.34 -14.06
N THR A 30 12.06 -9.99 -15.14
CA THR A 30 12.62 -9.40 -16.36
C THR A 30 11.58 -9.41 -17.48
N ALA A 31 11.76 -8.53 -18.48
CA ALA A 31 11.03 -8.63 -19.73
C ALA A 31 11.42 -9.93 -20.47
N LEU A 32 10.43 -10.62 -21.04
CA LEU A 32 10.59 -11.84 -21.84
C LEU A 32 11.68 -11.65 -22.91
N GLY A 33 12.65 -12.56 -22.94
CA GLY A 33 13.61 -12.68 -24.04
C GLY A 33 14.90 -11.88 -23.90
N THR A 34 15.33 -11.55 -22.67
CA THR A 34 16.62 -10.87 -22.48
C THR A 34 17.81 -11.78 -22.75
N GLU A 35 18.81 -11.15 -23.37
CA GLU A 35 20.08 -11.71 -23.77
C GLU A 35 20.81 -12.44 -22.62
N GLN A 36 21.79 -13.28 -22.96
CA GLN A 36 22.62 -14.05 -22.03
C GLN A 36 23.46 -13.15 -21.08
N VAL A 37 22.83 -12.50 -20.11
CA VAL A 37 23.44 -11.54 -19.18
C VAL A 37 23.36 -12.09 -17.76
N GLY A 38 24.51 -12.31 -17.12
CA GLY A 38 24.56 -12.64 -15.70
C GLY A 38 24.09 -11.48 -14.83
N TYR A 39 23.49 -11.79 -13.68
CA TYR A 39 22.91 -10.77 -12.79
C TYR A 39 23.18 -11.04 -11.31
N PHE A 40 23.10 -9.94 -10.55
CA PHE A 40 23.22 -9.91 -9.11
C PHE A 40 21.92 -9.37 -8.51
N VAL A 41 21.44 -10.01 -7.45
CA VAL A 41 20.37 -9.49 -6.62
C VAL A 41 20.91 -9.29 -5.21
N TYR A 42 20.68 -8.11 -4.66
CA TYR A 42 21.00 -7.79 -3.28
C TYR A 42 19.69 -7.62 -2.52
N LEU A 43 19.48 -8.43 -1.48
CA LEU A 43 18.35 -8.28 -0.56
C LEU A 43 18.91 -8.09 0.85
N ASP A 44 18.67 -6.94 1.48
CA ASP A 44 19.15 -6.60 2.83
C ASP A 44 20.66 -6.82 3.04
N SER A 45 21.47 -6.52 2.03
CA SER A 45 22.91 -6.80 1.98
C SER A 45 23.31 -8.27 1.74
N LEU A 46 22.37 -9.21 1.71
CA LEU A 46 22.62 -10.58 1.24
C LEU A 46 22.70 -10.56 -0.28
N THR A 47 23.77 -11.16 -0.83
CA THR A 47 23.98 -11.23 -2.27
C THR A 47 23.56 -12.59 -2.80
N PHE A 48 22.65 -12.59 -3.76
CA PHE A 48 22.37 -13.71 -4.64
C PHE A 48 23.03 -13.46 -6.00
N VAL A 49 23.74 -14.47 -6.49
CA VAL A 49 24.42 -14.42 -7.79
C VAL A 49 23.85 -15.50 -8.68
N SER A 50 23.34 -15.12 -9.85
CA SER A 50 23.00 -16.07 -10.90
C SER A 50 23.81 -15.77 -12.15
N ILE A 51 24.56 -16.79 -12.56
CA ILE A 51 25.18 -16.87 -13.89
C ILE A 51 24.29 -17.62 -14.89
N HIS A 52 23.11 -18.08 -14.44
CA HIS A 52 22.17 -18.86 -15.24
C HIS A 52 21.10 -17.96 -15.85
N PHE A 53 20.79 -18.26 -17.11
CA PHE A 53 19.79 -17.56 -17.90
C PHE A 53 18.39 -17.87 -17.35
N PRO A 54 17.58 -16.85 -17.07
CA PRO A 54 16.18 -17.08 -16.74
C PRO A 54 15.53 -17.80 -17.94
N GLN A 55 15.12 -19.07 -17.78
CA GLN A 55 14.24 -19.73 -18.75
C GLN A 55 12.81 -19.16 -18.68
N PHE A 56 12.51 -18.45 -17.59
CA PHE A 56 11.26 -17.80 -17.27
C PHE A 56 11.55 -16.36 -16.85
N ASP A 57 10.54 -15.50 -16.85
CA ASP A 57 10.70 -14.08 -16.52
C ASP A 57 11.12 -13.81 -15.07
N LEU A 58 11.09 -14.81 -14.18
CA LEU A 58 11.48 -14.66 -12.78
C LEU A 58 13.01 -14.61 -12.63
N LEU A 59 13.52 -13.48 -12.14
CA LEU A 59 14.93 -13.30 -11.78
C LEU A 59 15.22 -13.84 -10.37
N TYR A 60 14.33 -13.55 -9.42
CA TYR A 60 14.56 -13.88 -8.02
C TYR A 60 13.26 -13.79 -7.22
N ASP A 61 13.13 -14.63 -6.21
CA ASP A 61 12.11 -14.53 -5.18
C ASP A 61 12.68 -14.85 -3.80
N SER A 62 12.06 -14.32 -2.75
CA SER A 62 12.46 -14.60 -1.36
C SER A 62 11.25 -14.64 -0.43
N LEU A 63 11.11 -15.77 0.28
CA LEU A 63 9.92 -16.14 1.06
C LEU A 63 10.31 -17.03 2.27
N PRO A 64 9.89 -16.74 3.52
CA PRO A 64 9.28 -15.50 4.00
C PRO A 64 10.34 -14.44 4.40
N LEU A 65 9.97 -13.17 4.28
CA LEU A 65 10.70 -12.02 4.82
C LEU A 65 10.11 -11.57 6.17
N ASP A 66 10.85 -10.76 6.93
CA ASP A 66 10.41 -10.27 8.23
C ASP A 66 9.42 -9.11 8.06
N PRO A 67 8.12 -9.29 8.39
CA PRO A 67 7.11 -8.27 8.15
C PRO A 67 7.33 -6.97 8.95
N ASN A 68 8.16 -7.00 10.00
CA ASN A 68 8.42 -5.83 10.85
C ASN A 68 9.71 -5.10 10.44
N LYS A 69 10.35 -5.51 9.34
CA LYS A 69 11.60 -4.95 8.87
C LYS A 69 11.42 -4.32 7.50
N GLU A 70 12.01 -3.14 7.33
CA GLU A 70 12.18 -2.55 6.01
C GLU A 70 13.26 -3.30 5.23
N HIS A 71 12.90 -3.75 4.04
CA HIS A 71 13.75 -4.48 3.13
C HIS A 71 14.25 -3.59 2.01
N THR A 72 15.46 -3.88 1.52
CA THR A 72 16.01 -3.23 0.31
C THR A 72 16.40 -4.28 -0.70
N ALA A 73 15.81 -4.22 -1.90
CA ALA A 73 16.14 -5.06 -3.03
C ALA A 73 16.82 -4.25 -4.15
N THR A 74 17.97 -4.72 -4.64
CA THR A 74 18.71 -4.10 -5.74
C THR A 74 19.06 -5.15 -6.80
N VAL A 75 18.92 -4.81 -8.09
CA VAL A 75 19.27 -5.69 -9.21
C VAL A 75 20.36 -5.06 -10.07
N GLN A 76 21.37 -5.85 -10.44
CA GLN A 76 22.44 -5.43 -11.34
C GLN A 76 22.66 -6.44 -12.48
N PRO A 77 22.71 -6.02 -13.75
CA PRO A 77 22.43 -4.65 -14.21
C PRO A 77 20.93 -4.30 -14.13
N ILE A 78 20.63 -3.08 -13.69
CA ILE A 78 19.26 -2.57 -13.47
C ILE A 78 18.31 -2.78 -14.67
N ARG A 79 18.85 -2.69 -15.90
CA ARG A 79 18.07 -2.84 -17.14
C ARG A 79 17.37 -4.19 -17.29
N LEU A 80 17.70 -5.17 -16.46
CA LEU A 80 17.03 -6.47 -16.44
C LEU A 80 15.74 -6.44 -15.61
N LEU A 81 15.59 -5.51 -14.67
CA LEU A 81 14.40 -5.44 -13.83
C LEU A 81 13.28 -4.74 -14.59
N GLU A 82 12.21 -5.48 -14.86
CA GLU A 82 11.02 -4.97 -15.55
C GLU A 82 9.85 -4.81 -14.59
N SER A 83 9.65 -5.75 -13.67
CA SER A 83 8.63 -5.61 -12.65
C SER A 83 9.02 -6.26 -11.34
N VAL A 84 8.42 -5.77 -10.27
CA VAL A 84 8.52 -6.30 -8.92
C VAL A 84 7.10 -6.51 -8.41
N ILE A 85 6.87 -7.65 -7.79
CA ILE A 85 5.69 -7.88 -6.97
C ILE A 85 6.15 -7.94 -5.53
N VAL A 86 5.61 -7.06 -4.69
CA VAL A 86 5.76 -7.11 -3.24
C VAL A 86 4.47 -7.64 -2.65
N GLU A 87 4.52 -8.73 -1.89
CA GLU A 87 3.41 -9.11 -1.01
C GLU A 87 3.58 -8.42 0.33
N MET A 88 2.54 -7.71 0.75
CA MET A 88 2.39 -7.20 2.10
C MET A 88 1.42 -8.10 2.83
N ASP A 89 1.87 -8.66 3.95
CA ASP A 89 0.98 -9.28 4.92
C ASP A 89 0.70 -8.28 6.02
N LEU A 90 -0.47 -7.66 5.97
CA LEU A 90 -0.89 -6.73 7.02
C LEU A 90 -1.43 -7.49 8.24
N GLY A 91 -1.72 -8.80 8.17
CA GLY A 91 -2.23 -9.59 9.29
C GLY A 91 -3.38 -10.54 8.91
N ASP A 92 -4.40 -10.61 9.77
CA ASP A 92 -5.53 -11.55 9.64
C ASP A 92 -6.49 -11.19 8.48
N GLU A 93 -7.41 -12.07 8.12
CA GLU A 93 -8.31 -11.97 6.93
C GLU A 93 -9.22 -10.71 6.88
N VAL A 94 -9.18 -9.84 7.89
CA VAL A 94 -10.07 -8.67 8.06
C VAL A 94 -9.43 -7.33 7.69
N ASP A 95 -8.22 -7.31 7.12
CA ASP A 95 -7.61 -6.05 6.66
C ASP A 95 -8.44 -5.39 5.54
N ILE A 96 -8.33 -4.07 5.45
CA ILE A 96 -9.15 -3.25 4.57
C ILE A 96 -8.24 -2.55 3.55
N MET A 97 -8.64 -2.61 2.28
CA MET A 97 -8.06 -1.78 1.22
C MET A 97 -9.13 -0.82 0.73
N MET A 98 -8.87 0.48 0.89
CA MET A 98 -9.68 1.55 0.33
C MET A 98 -9.01 2.05 -0.95
N SER A 99 -9.69 1.88 -2.09
CA SER A 99 -9.26 2.44 -3.37
C SER A 99 -10.08 3.69 -3.64
N MET A 100 -9.40 4.79 -3.97
CA MET A 100 -10.00 6.08 -4.32
C MET A 100 -9.51 6.50 -5.69
N ASP A 101 -10.41 6.62 -6.66
CA ASP A 101 -10.08 7.28 -7.93
C ASP A 101 -9.72 8.76 -7.71
N ASP A 102 -9.17 9.42 -8.73
CA ASP A 102 -8.71 10.80 -8.65
C ASP A 102 -9.83 11.77 -8.25
N GLY A 103 -11.05 11.58 -8.77
CA GLY A 103 -12.22 12.36 -8.36
C GLY A 103 -12.53 12.20 -6.88
N GLN A 104 -12.55 10.97 -6.37
CA GLN A 104 -12.78 10.68 -4.96
C GLN A 104 -11.62 11.18 -4.08
N LEU A 105 -10.38 11.04 -4.54
CA LEU A 105 -9.17 11.38 -3.81
C LEU A 105 -9.06 12.90 -3.61
N PHE A 106 -9.30 13.68 -4.65
CA PHE A 106 -9.20 15.15 -4.60
C PHE A 106 -10.33 15.79 -3.77
N GLU A 107 -11.40 15.05 -3.53
CA GLU A 107 -12.51 15.45 -2.66
C GLU A 107 -12.40 14.92 -1.22
N GLN A 108 -11.37 14.11 -0.90
CA GLN A 108 -11.19 13.59 0.46
C GLN A 108 -10.87 14.69 1.47
N ASP A 109 -11.39 14.51 2.69
CA ASP A 109 -10.90 15.24 3.85
C ASP A 109 -9.40 14.97 4.05
N GLY A 110 -8.63 16.03 4.33
CA GLY A 110 -7.18 15.92 4.48
C GLY A 110 -6.39 15.91 3.16
N PHE A 111 -7.06 15.98 2.01
CA PHE A 111 -6.42 16.21 0.72
C PHE A 111 -6.20 17.72 0.47
N VAL A 112 -5.01 18.07 0.00
CA VAL A 112 -4.61 19.44 -0.33
C VAL A 112 -3.86 19.44 -1.66
N ALA A 113 -4.32 20.25 -2.61
CA ALA A 113 -3.62 20.54 -3.86
C ALA A 113 -3.19 22.02 -3.89
N MET A 114 -1.93 22.27 -4.24
CA MET A 114 -1.38 23.61 -4.42
C MET A 114 -0.61 23.71 -5.74
N GLY A 115 -0.60 24.90 -6.35
CA GLY A 115 0.00 25.11 -7.67
C GLY A 115 -1.02 24.96 -8.78
N THR A 116 -0.61 24.44 -9.94
CA THR A 116 -1.42 24.44 -11.16
C THR A 116 -2.06 23.07 -11.40
N TRP A 117 -2.92 22.64 -10.49
CA TRP A 117 -3.72 21.42 -10.67
C TRP A 117 -5.01 21.74 -11.42
N ASN A 118 -5.31 20.94 -12.43
CA ASN A 118 -6.54 21.05 -13.23
C ASN A 118 -7.09 19.65 -13.49
N THR A 119 -8.39 19.60 -13.77
CA THR A 119 -9.01 18.41 -14.35
C THR A 119 -8.93 18.46 -15.88
N ASP A 120 -8.66 17.32 -16.50
CA ASP A 120 -8.69 17.15 -17.96
C ASP A 120 -9.52 15.93 -18.35
N SER A 121 -10.13 15.97 -19.53
CA SER A 121 -10.84 14.83 -20.11
C SER A 121 -9.84 13.79 -20.58
N CYS A 122 -9.70 12.71 -19.81
CA CYS A 122 -8.75 11.66 -20.12
C CYS A 122 -9.39 10.51 -20.89
N LEU A 123 -9.50 10.68 -22.20
CA LEU A 123 -10.08 9.68 -23.11
C LEU A 123 -9.09 8.62 -23.61
N ARG A 124 -7.96 8.39 -22.93
CA ARG A 124 -6.95 7.38 -23.34
C ARG A 124 -6.74 6.31 -22.26
N ALA A 125 -6.44 5.09 -22.73
CA ALA A 125 -6.48 3.83 -22.01
C ALA A 125 -5.95 3.88 -20.56
N GLY A 126 -6.76 3.35 -19.62
CA GLY A 126 -6.30 2.92 -18.30
C GLY A 126 -6.61 3.83 -17.10
N ARG A 127 -7.18 5.03 -17.29
CA ARG A 127 -7.55 5.91 -16.17
C ARG A 127 -8.78 5.43 -15.41
N ALA A 128 -8.82 5.69 -14.11
CA ALA A 128 -10.02 5.52 -13.31
C ALA A 128 -11.06 6.58 -13.69
N ALA A 129 -12.34 6.19 -13.76
CA ALA A 129 -13.51 7.09 -13.94
C ALA A 129 -13.54 8.07 -15.15
N GLY A 130 -12.51 8.13 -16.00
CA GLY A 130 -12.48 8.93 -17.25
C GLY A 130 -12.10 10.41 -17.08
N MET A 131 -11.75 10.85 -15.88
CA MET A 131 -11.16 12.16 -15.59
C MET A 131 -9.70 11.98 -15.19
N CYS A 132 -8.91 13.05 -15.29
CA CYS A 132 -7.58 13.09 -14.68
C CYS A 132 -7.39 14.38 -13.92
N HIS A 133 -6.67 14.29 -12.80
CA HIS A 133 -6.06 15.44 -12.17
C HIS A 133 -4.59 15.57 -12.57
N VAL A 134 -4.29 16.65 -13.26
CA VAL A 134 -2.96 16.90 -13.82
C VAL A 134 -2.40 18.23 -13.33
N SER A 135 -1.11 18.26 -13.10
CA SER A 135 -0.34 19.50 -12.98
C SER A 135 0.69 19.58 -14.09
N GLU A 136 0.79 20.75 -14.72
CA GLU A 136 1.88 21.08 -15.65
C GLU A 136 2.93 22.03 -15.04
N GLY A 137 2.61 22.69 -13.93
CA GLY A 137 3.44 23.69 -13.27
C GLY A 137 4.50 23.10 -12.36
N SER A 138 5.61 23.83 -12.29
CA SER A 138 6.73 23.59 -11.40
C SER A 138 6.35 23.87 -9.95
N GLY A 139 6.69 22.96 -9.03
CA GLY A 139 6.46 23.16 -7.61
C GLY A 139 5.01 22.97 -7.18
N SER A 140 4.17 22.39 -8.03
CA SER A 140 2.83 21.95 -7.65
C SER A 140 2.93 20.81 -6.64
N ILE A 141 2.02 20.82 -5.67
CA ILE A 141 2.02 19.89 -4.55
C ILE A 141 0.67 19.21 -4.48
N ILE A 142 0.66 17.91 -4.23
CA ILE A 142 -0.45 17.27 -3.52
C ILE A 142 0.03 16.80 -2.15
N SER A 143 -0.85 16.90 -1.17
CA SER A 143 -0.66 16.35 0.17
C SER A 143 -1.94 15.63 0.55
N TYR A 144 -1.84 14.42 1.08
CA TYR A 144 -3.00 13.66 1.53
C TYR A 144 -2.72 13.06 2.90
N THR A 145 -3.54 13.43 3.87
CA THR A 145 -3.54 12.83 5.21
C THR A 145 -4.54 11.68 5.23
N PHE A 146 -4.09 10.48 5.56
CA PHE A 146 -4.90 9.26 5.57
C PHE A 146 -4.73 8.49 6.87
N GLU A 147 -5.72 7.68 7.21
CA GLU A 147 -5.66 6.74 8.33
C GLU A 147 -5.38 5.32 7.80
N GLY A 148 -4.21 4.75 8.07
CA GLY A 148 -3.84 3.42 7.59
C GLY A 148 -2.36 3.11 7.75
N ASP A 149 -1.97 1.90 7.41
CA ASP A 149 -0.62 1.35 7.62
C ASP A 149 0.27 1.44 6.37
N ALA A 150 -0.36 1.63 5.20
CA ALA A 150 0.33 1.74 3.92
C ALA A 150 -0.48 2.55 2.92
N ILE A 151 0.21 3.09 1.90
CA ILE A 151 -0.38 3.78 0.77
C ILE A 151 0.39 3.48 -0.53
N THR A 152 -0.35 3.26 -1.61
CA THR A 152 0.19 3.26 -2.97
C THR A 152 -0.47 4.38 -3.77
N LEU A 153 0.34 5.26 -4.35
CA LEU A 153 -0.11 6.36 -5.21
C LEU A 153 0.18 6.01 -6.67
N TRP A 154 -0.84 6.14 -7.51
CA TRP A 154 -0.79 5.80 -8.93
C TRP A 154 -1.06 7.02 -9.80
N GLY A 155 -0.46 7.02 -10.99
CA GLY A 155 -0.68 8.09 -11.95
C GLY A 155 0.27 7.99 -13.13
N ILE A 156 0.56 9.15 -13.74
CA ILE A 156 1.37 9.23 -14.96
C ILE A 156 2.43 10.28 -14.80
N VAL A 157 3.62 9.96 -15.32
CA VAL A 157 4.65 10.95 -15.56
C VAL A 157 5.12 10.83 -17.00
N GLU A 158 5.03 11.90 -17.76
CA GLU A 158 5.10 11.80 -19.22
C GLU A 158 6.50 11.55 -19.76
N ASN A 159 7.52 12.11 -19.13
CA ASN A 159 8.89 12.06 -19.65
C ASN A 159 9.92 12.38 -18.56
N SER A 160 11.18 12.19 -18.91
CA SER A 160 12.33 12.43 -18.02
C SER A 160 12.54 13.89 -17.61
N ASN A 161 11.75 14.82 -18.13
CA ASN A 161 11.75 16.22 -17.72
C ASN A 161 10.69 16.52 -16.66
N SER A 162 9.77 15.60 -16.38
CA SER A 162 8.80 15.71 -15.30
C SER A 162 9.31 15.04 -14.02
N LEU A 163 10.26 15.67 -13.33
CA LEU A 163 10.76 15.15 -12.05
C LEU A 163 9.72 15.36 -10.95
N TYR A 164 9.81 14.56 -9.90
CA TYR A 164 9.01 14.78 -8.70
C TYR A 164 9.71 14.20 -7.49
N GLN A 165 9.32 14.66 -6.32
CA GLN A 165 9.74 14.07 -5.06
C GLN A 165 8.55 13.68 -4.22
N VAL A 166 8.70 12.64 -3.41
CA VAL A 166 7.67 12.18 -2.49
C VAL A 166 8.26 12.03 -1.09
N SER A 167 7.48 12.41 -0.08
CA SER A 167 7.78 12.20 1.33
C SER A 167 6.53 11.71 2.05
N VAL A 168 6.71 10.90 3.09
CA VAL A 168 5.67 10.58 4.07
C VAL A 168 6.08 11.17 5.43
N ASP A 169 5.13 11.71 6.18
CA ASP A 169 5.29 12.24 7.55
C ASP A 169 6.42 13.27 7.73
N GLY A 170 6.72 14.03 6.67
CA GLY A 170 7.77 15.05 6.68
C GLY A 170 9.19 14.50 6.71
N VAL A 171 9.37 13.18 6.54
CA VAL A 171 10.68 12.55 6.35
C VAL A 171 11.32 13.06 5.04
N GLN A 172 12.65 12.97 4.95
CA GLN A 172 13.42 13.41 3.78
C GLN A 172 12.79 12.92 2.46
N PRO A 173 12.43 13.82 1.53
CA PRO A 173 11.84 13.43 0.26
C PRO A 173 12.78 12.57 -0.60
N VAL A 174 12.20 11.57 -1.27
CA VAL A 174 12.85 10.76 -2.29
C VAL A 174 12.61 11.41 -3.66
N LEU A 175 13.68 11.67 -4.42
CA LEU A 175 13.63 12.22 -5.76
C LEU A 175 13.45 11.10 -6.79
N TYR A 176 12.43 11.21 -7.64
CA TYR A 176 12.16 10.29 -8.72
C TYR A 176 12.43 10.93 -10.09
N THR A 177 13.15 10.18 -10.95
CA THR A 177 13.47 10.58 -12.32
C THR A 177 12.84 9.58 -13.30
N PRO A 178 11.67 9.88 -13.88
CA PRO A 178 11.02 9.00 -14.83
C PRO A 178 11.85 8.76 -16.09
N SER A 179 11.66 7.61 -16.72
CA SER A 179 12.20 7.32 -18.03
C SER A 179 11.46 8.12 -19.13
N ASN A 180 12.11 8.37 -20.27
CA ASN A 180 11.40 8.85 -21.45
C ASN A 180 10.56 7.70 -22.02
N ILE A 181 9.24 7.89 -22.08
CA ILE A 181 8.30 6.84 -22.47
C ILE A 181 7.47 7.20 -23.70
N THR A 182 6.82 6.18 -24.25
CA THR A 182 5.99 6.25 -25.47
C THR A 182 4.64 6.94 -25.20
N THR A 183 3.98 7.34 -26.28
CA THR A 183 2.65 7.97 -26.24
C THR A 183 1.59 6.96 -26.74
N PRO A 184 0.51 6.69 -25.98
CA PRO A 184 0.17 7.25 -24.66
C PRO A 184 0.94 6.59 -23.51
N PRO A 185 1.28 7.35 -22.46
CA PRO A 185 1.95 6.82 -21.28
C PRO A 185 1.00 5.93 -20.43
N PRO A 186 1.49 4.84 -19.82
CA PRO A 186 0.70 3.98 -18.93
C PRO A 186 0.55 4.56 -17.52
N ILE A 187 -0.47 4.11 -16.78
CA ILE A 187 -0.57 4.31 -15.32
C ILE A 187 0.53 3.49 -14.64
N ILE A 188 1.28 4.13 -13.74
CA ILE A 188 2.39 3.55 -13.00
C ILE A 188 2.27 3.87 -11.51
N VAL A 189 2.96 3.09 -10.68
CA VAL A 189 3.20 3.45 -9.27
C VAL A 189 4.11 4.67 -9.22
N LEU A 190 3.61 5.76 -8.66
CA LEU A 190 4.36 6.98 -8.38
C LEU A 190 5.08 6.89 -7.03
N ALA A 191 4.43 6.28 -6.05
CA ALA A 191 5.01 6.04 -4.73
C ALA A 191 4.33 4.86 -4.06
N HIS A 192 5.09 4.16 -3.23
CA HIS A 192 4.58 3.16 -2.34
C HIS A 192 5.28 3.31 -0.99
N TYR A 193 4.49 3.39 0.08
CA TYR A 193 4.96 3.41 1.46
C TYR A 193 4.16 2.40 2.27
N SER A 194 4.84 1.64 3.11
CA SER A 194 4.24 0.60 3.94
C SER A 194 4.95 0.53 5.30
N ASN A 195 4.39 -0.24 6.25
CA ASN A 195 4.88 -0.32 7.63
C ASN A 195 4.97 1.06 8.30
N LEU A 196 4.00 1.92 8.01
CA LEU A 196 3.86 3.22 8.66
C LEU A 196 3.36 3.05 10.12
N GLY A 197 2.80 1.89 10.42
CA GLY A 197 2.07 1.60 11.65
C GLY A 197 0.63 2.09 11.55
N PRO A 198 -0.22 1.77 12.54
CA PRO A 198 -1.58 2.25 12.54
C PRO A 198 -1.63 3.74 12.90
N GLY A 199 -2.42 4.50 12.15
CA GLY A 199 -2.78 5.87 12.50
C GLY A 199 -2.77 6.83 11.32
N SER A 200 -2.61 8.10 11.66
CA SER A 200 -2.64 9.22 10.72
C SER A 200 -1.28 9.45 10.10
N HIS A 201 -1.21 9.35 8.77
CA HIS A 201 0.01 9.58 7.99
C HIS A 201 -0.25 10.59 6.86
N THR A 202 0.78 11.34 6.49
CA THR A 202 0.68 12.35 5.42
C THR A 202 1.66 12.05 4.30
N ILE A 203 1.16 11.62 3.14
CA ILE A 203 1.94 11.58 1.91
C ILE A 203 1.96 12.97 1.25
N ARG A 204 3.11 13.39 0.75
CA ARG A 204 3.26 14.62 -0.01
C ARG A 204 4.08 14.37 -1.26
N LEU A 205 3.51 14.69 -2.41
CA LEU A 205 4.19 14.71 -3.72
C LEU A 205 4.42 16.15 -4.15
N THR A 206 5.60 16.46 -4.66
CA THR A 206 5.93 17.78 -5.23
C THR A 206 6.48 17.61 -6.65
N SER A 207 5.87 18.27 -7.63
CA SER A 207 6.39 18.34 -8.99
C SER A 207 7.65 19.21 -9.03
N LEU A 208 8.66 18.75 -9.75
CA LEU A 208 9.93 19.44 -9.90
C LEU A 208 10.19 19.65 -11.39
N PRO A 209 10.48 20.89 -11.83
CA PRO A 209 10.77 21.13 -13.23
C PRO A 209 12.12 20.55 -13.59
N LYS A 210 12.21 19.95 -14.77
CA LYS A 210 13.48 19.83 -15.49
C LYS A 210 13.27 20.38 -16.89
N ASP A 211 14.19 21.22 -17.33
CA ASP A 211 14.12 21.92 -18.62
C ASP A 211 12.77 22.63 -18.89
N GLY A 212 12.13 23.15 -17.82
CA GLY A 212 10.86 23.88 -17.88
C GLY A 212 9.60 23.04 -18.07
N LYS A 213 9.67 21.70 -17.93
CA LYS A 213 8.52 20.79 -17.99
C LYS A 213 8.31 20.12 -16.64
N SER A 214 7.04 19.83 -16.29
CA SER A 214 6.68 19.18 -15.02
C SER A 214 5.29 18.55 -15.06
N ARG A 215 4.90 17.93 -16.19
CA ARG A 215 3.58 17.28 -16.31
C ARG A 215 3.54 15.99 -15.50
N ILE A 216 2.70 15.98 -14.46
CA ILE A 216 2.38 14.83 -13.62
C ILE A 216 0.87 14.70 -13.46
N GLU A 217 0.38 13.47 -13.55
CA GLU A 217 -1.02 13.07 -13.38
C GLU A 217 -1.12 12.20 -12.13
N VAL A 218 -2.15 12.40 -11.32
CA VAL A 218 -2.53 11.51 -10.21
C VAL A 218 -3.88 10.90 -10.57
N ASP A 219 -3.95 9.57 -10.58
CA ASP A 219 -5.11 8.82 -11.10
C ASP A 219 -5.88 8.09 -10.00
N TYR A 220 -5.19 7.49 -9.03
CA TYR A 220 -5.84 6.91 -7.86
C TYR A 220 -4.86 6.65 -6.72
N ALA A 221 -5.40 6.44 -5.52
CA ALA A 221 -4.65 5.97 -4.37
C ALA A 221 -5.30 4.72 -3.77
N GLN A 222 -4.48 3.86 -3.20
CA GLN A 222 -4.92 2.73 -2.38
C GLN A 222 -4.33 2.89 -0.99
N VAL A 223 -5.20 3.01 0.01
CA VAL A 223 -4.84 3.01 1.43
C VAL A 223 -5.14 1.63 2.00
N TYR A 224 -4.21 1.09 2.77
CA TYR A 224 -4.34 -0.22 3.40
C TYR A 224 -4.31 -0.07 4.91
N THR A 225 -5.23 -0.72 5.60
CA THR A 225 -5.34 -0.67 7.06
C THR A 225 -5.35 -2.09 7.62
N LYS A 226 -4.45 -2.34 8.57
CA LYS A 226 -4.43 -3.56 9.36
C LYS A 226 -5.59 -3.54 10.35
N SER A 227 -6.42 -4.57 10.31
CA SER A 227 -7.53 -4.66 11.28
C SER A 227 -7.05 -5.27 12.59
N SER A 228 -7.08 -4.49 13.66
CA SER A 228 -6.80 -5.00 15.00
C SER A 228 -8.06 -5.60 15.62
N ILE A 229 -8.44 -6.83 15.29
CA ILE A 229 -9.36 -7.59 16.16
C ILE A 229 -8.54 -8.15 17.33
N ALA A 230 -8.12 -7.24 18.22
CA ALA A 230 -7.53 -7.56 19.51
C ALA A 230 -8.23 -6.73 20.60
N GLY A 231 -9.56 -6.82 20.63
CA GLY A 231 -10.34 -6.57 21.84
C GLY A 231 -10.52 -7.88 22.58
N SER A 232 -9.49 -8.32 23.32
CA SER A 232 -9.72 -9.24 24.43
C SER A 232 -10.78 -8.60 25.32
N VAL A 233 -11.99 -9.13 25.33
CA VAL A 233 -12.95 -8.83 26.36
C VAL A 233 -12.31 -9.33 27.66
N GLU A 234 -11.64 -8.45 28.39
CA GLU A 234 -11.46 -8.65 29.82
C GLU A 234 -12.87 -8.69 30.40
N ILE A 235 -13.41 -9.91 30.53
CA ILE A 235 -14.52 -10.14 31.43
C ILE A 235 -13.93 -9.85 32.81
N ALA A 236 -14.11 -8.62 33.27
CA ALA A 236 -14.04 -8.30 34.68
C ALA A 236 -14.98 -9.28 35.37
N SER A 237 -14.40 -10.28 36.03
CA SER A 237 -15.10 -11.24 36.88
C SER A 237 -15.59 -10.49 38.11
N SER A 238 -16.67 -9.73 37.92
CA SER A 238 -17.44 -9.22 39.04
C SER A 238 -18.15 -10.42 39.65
N ASN A 239 -17.82 -10.69 40.91
CA ASN A 239 -18.39 -11.74 41.73
C ASN A 239 -19.92 -11.62 41.76
N ILE A 240 -20.63 -12.43 40.95
CA ILE A 240 -22.03 -12.72 41.21
C ILE A 240 -22.04 -13.74 42.35
N ILE A 241 -22.02 -13.22 43.57
CA ILE A 241 -22.39 -13.98 44.76
C ILE A 241 -23.85 -14.40 44.57
N THR A 242 -24.08 -15.69 44.38
CA THR A 242 -25.39 -16.31 44.53
C THR A 242 -25.79 -16.27 46.00
N ASP A 243 -26.69 -15.38 46.37
CA ASP A 243 -27.46 -15.51 47.61
C ASP A 243 -28.96 -15.52 47.28
N TYR A 244 -29.46 -16.72 46.99
CA TYR A 244 -30.88 -17.00 47.07
C TYR A 244 -31.10 -17.99 48.21
N SER A 245 -30.93 -17.51 49.43
CA SER A 245 -31.54 -18.16 50.58
C SER A 245 -32.16 -17.17 51.55
N ARG A 246 -33.45 -17.40 51.82
CA ARG A 246 -34.17 -17.07 53.06
C ARG A 246 -34.79 -15.67 53.16
N THR A 247 -36.05 -15.61 52.73
CA THR A 247 -37.10 -14.96 53.53
C THR A 247 -38.22 -15.96 53.77
N GLN A 248 -38.24 -16.52 54.98
CA GLN A 248 -39.47 -17.04 55.57
C GLN A 248 -40.33 -15.84 56.01
N HIS A 249 -41.57 -15.78 55.54
CA HIS A 249 -42.64 -15.23 56.37
C HIS A 249 -43.93 -16.03 56.16
N SER A 250 -44.50 -16.41 57.30
CA SER A 250 -45.62 -17.31 57.55
C SER A 250 -46.96 -16.82 57.02
N ILE A 251 -47.75 -17.69 56.37
CA ILE A 251 -49.22 -17.73 56.55
C ILE A 251 -49.68 -19.20 56.62
N LYS A 252 -50.39 -19.53 57.71
CA LYS A 252 -51.02 -20.82 58.04
C LYS A 252 -52.35 -21.01 57.30
N HIS A 253 -52.69 -22.26 56.95
CA HIS A 253 -53.88 -23.05 57.36
C HIS A 253 -54.36 -24.04 56.28
N GLY A 254 -54.55 -25.31 56.67
CA GLY A 254 -55.52 -26.23 56.02
C GLY A 254 -54.98 -27.58 55.51
N LEU A 255 -54.89 -28.59 56.39
CA LEU A 255 -55.01 -30.03 56.04
C LEU A 255 -56.51 -30.40 55.91
N PRO A 256 -56.95 -31.61 55.46
CA PRO A 256 -56.22 -32.83 55.01
C PRO A 256 -56.74 -33.39 53.65
N SER A 257 -56.17 -34.42 53.01
CA SER A 257 -56.58 -35.82 53.20
C SER A 257 -55.96 -36.74 52.14
N ARG A 258 -55.63 -37.96 52.59
CA ARG A 258 -55.18 -39.16 51.86
C ARG A 258 -56.15 -39.62 50.76
N HIS A 259 -55.65 -40.38 49.78
CA HIS A 259 -56.08 -41.71 49.24
C HIS A 259 -55.05 -42.08 48.14
N ALA A 260 -54.21 -43.12 48.24
CA ALA A 260 -54.45 -44.56 48.23
C ALA A 260 -54.64 -45.18 46.81
N PHE A 261 -53.67 -46.02 46.44
CA PHE A 261 -53.71 -47.22 45.57
C PHE A 261 -53.70 -47.15 44.04
N LEU A 262 -52.75 -47.95 43.51
CA LEU A 262 -52.53 -48.56 42.19
C LEU A 262 -51.98 -47.67 41.06
#